data_AF-A0AAN4HHH2-F1
#
_entry.id   AF-A0AAN4HHH2-F1
#
_cell.length_a   1.000
_cell.length_b   1.000
_cell.length_c   1.000
_cell.angle_alpha   90.00
_cell.angle_beta   90.00
_cell.angle_gamma   90.00
#
_symmetry.space_group_name_H-M   'P 1'
#
loop_
_entity.id
_entity.type
_entity.pdbx_description
1 polymer ?
#
loop_
_entity_poly.entity_id
_entity_poly.type
_entity_poly.pdbx_seq_one_letter_code
_entity_poly.pdbx_strand_id
1 'polypeptide(L)'
;MRSIEILMESTELHDRLWENGRYLKQGLKELGFNIGESETPITPCIIGDEVLTQEFSKRLNEEGVYAKSIVFPTVAKGTGRVRNMPTAAHTKEMLDEAIRKYEKVGKEMGII
;
A
#
# COMPACT_ATOMS: atom_id res chain seq x y z
N MET A 1 -26.40 0.03 -16.24
CA MET A 1 -24.98 0.44 -16.12
C MET A 1 -24.25 -0.81 -15.65
N ARG A 2 -23.51 -1.49 -16.54
CA ARG A 2 -23.05 -2.87 -16.30
C ARG A 2 -22.22 -3.05 -15.01
N SER A 3 -21.43 -2.04 -14.63
CA SER A 3 -20.63 -2.06 -13.39
C SER A 3 -21.48 -2.07 -12.12
N ILE A 4 -22.61 -1.35 -12.11
CA ILE A 4 -23.53 -1.31 -10.96
C ILE A 4 -24.26 -2.65 -10.83
N GLU A 5 -24.70 -3.23 -11.95
CA GLU A 5 -25.36 -4.54 -11.97
C GLU A 5 -24.47 -5.62 -11.33
N ILE A 6 -23.20 -5.69 -11.71
CA ILE A 6 -22.24 -6.65 -11.15
C ILE A 6 -22.07 -6.47 -9.62
N LEU A 7 -22.01 -5.22 -9.14
CA LEU A 7 -21.87 -4.94 -7.71
C LEU A 7 -23.14 -5.26 -6.91
N MET A 8 -24.33 -5.23 -7.55
CA MET A 8 -25.59 -5.59 -6.91
C MET A 8 -25.81 -7.11 -6.87
N GLU A 9 -25.24 -7.85 -7.82
CA GLU A 9 -25.43 -9.29 -7.98
C GLU A 9 -24.50 -10.14 -7.08
N SER A 10 -23.33 -9.63 -6.69
CA SER A 10 -22.35 -10.39 -5.92
C SER A 10 -21.45 -9.51 -5.04
N THR A 11 -21.11 -10.02 -3.85
CA THR A 11 -20.12 -9.40 -2.94
C THR A 11 -18.70 -9.91 -3.16
N GLU A 12 -18.48 -10.90 -4.02
CA GLU A 12 -17.19 -11.60 -4.14
C GLU A 12 -16.02 -10.65 -4.41
N LEU A 13 -16.19 -9.68 -5.30
CA LEU A 13 -15.15 -8.69 -5.61
C LEU A 13 -14.86 -7.78 -4.42
N HIS A 14 -15.89 -7.43 -3.65
CA HIS A 14 -15.75 -6.64 -2.44
C HIS A 14 -15.01 -7.44 -1.35
N ASP A 15 -15.38 -8.70 -1.16
CA ASP A 15 -14.78 -9.55 -0.13
C ASP A 15 -13.30 -9.81 -0.42
N ARG A 16 -12.96 -10.11 -1.69
CA ARG A 16 -11.57 -10.23 -2.16
C ARG A 16 -10.76 -8.95 -1.98
N LEU A 17 -11.35 -7.78 -2.27
CA LEU A 17 -10.70 -6.49 -2.04
C LEU A 17 -10.32 -6.32 -0.56
N TRP A 18 -11.23 -6.65 0.34
CA TRP A 18 -11.01 -6.56 1.78
C TRP A 18 -9.98 -7.57 2.29
N GLU A 19 -10.01 -8.80 1.80
CA GLU A 19 -9.01 -9.82 2.11
C GLU A 19 -7.62 -9.38 1.67
N ASN A 20 -7.49 -8.93 0.42
CA ASN A 20 -6.24 -8.40 -0.12
C ASN A 20 -5.73 -7.19 0.69
N GLY A 21 -6.63 -6.28 1.06
CA GLY A 21 -6.34 -5.14 1.93
C GLY A 21 -5.82 -5.56 3.31
N ARG A 22 -6.48 -6.51 3.96
CA ARG A 22 -6.06 -7.04 5.28
C ARG A 22 -4.72 -7.75 5.18
N TYR A 23 -4.52 -8.58 4.15
CA TYR A 23 -3.30 -9.33 3.95
C TYR A 23 -2.09 -8.41 3.78
N LEU A 24 -2.18 -7.44 2.88
CA LEU A 24 -1.11 -6.45 2.65
C LEU A 24 -0.82 -5.65 3.92
N LYS A 25 -1.87 -5.20 4.61
CA LYS A 25 -1.76 -4.41 5.85
C LYS A 25 -1.04 -5.19 6.95
N GLN A 26 -1.40 -6.46 7.14
CA GLN A 26 -0.76 -7.33 8.11
C GLN A 26 0.72 -7.52 7.77
N GLY A 27 1.05 -7.89 6.53
CA GLY A 27 2.44 -8.09 6.12
C GLY A 27 3.31 -6.85 6.31
N LEU A 28 2.82 -5.67 5.93
CA LEU A 28 3.56 -4.41 6.11
C LEU A 28 3.75 -4.06 7.60
N LYS A 29 2.74 -4.33 8.44
CA LYS A 29 2.84 -4.14 9.89
C LYS A 29 3.86 -5.09 10.53
N GLU A 30 3.87 -6.35 10.12
CA GLU A 30 4.82 -7.37 10.61
C GLU A 30 6.27 -7.04 10.23
N LEU A 31 6.49 -6.40 9.08
CA LEU A 31 7.80 -5.87 8.67
C LEU A 31 8.27 -4.65 9.49
N GLY A 32 7.40 -4.06 10.32
CA GLY A 32 7.73 -2.90 11.15
C GLY A 32 7.37 -1.54 10.55
N PHE A 33 6.69 -1.49 9.40
CA PHE A 33 6.24 -0.21 8.85
C PHE A 33 5.14 0.42 9.71
N ASN A 34 5.23 1.74 9.90
CA ASN A 34 4.14 2.50 10.47
C ASN A 34 3.01 2.65 9.45
N ILE A 35 1.94 1.87 9.61
CA ILE A 35 0.79 1.89 8.71
C ILE A 35 -0.35 2.84 9.12
N GLY A 36 -0.16 3.61 10.20
CA GLY A 36 -1.21 4.41 10.83
C GLY A 36 -2.44 3.60 11.27
N GLU A 37 -3.54 4.29 11.51
CA GLU A 37 -4.83 3.70 11.91
C GLU A 37 -5.81 3.71 10.73
N SER A 38 -5.55 2.86 9.73
CA SER A 38 -6.48 2.70 8.61
C SER A 38 -7.48 1.57 8.88
N GLU A 39 -8.77 1.87 8.81
CA GLU A 39 -9.88 0.89 8.86
C GLU A 39 -10.38 0.48 7.46
N THR A 40 -9.74 0.97 6.39
CA THR A 40 -10.12 0.71 5.00
C THR A 40 -9.14 -0.23 4.30
N PRO A 41 -9.44 -0.74 3.07
CA PRO A 41 -8.46 -1.46 2.26
C PRO A 41 -7.23 -0.63 1.87
N ILE A 42 -7.31 0.71 1.97
CA ILE A 42 -6.16 1.60 1.73
C ILE A 42 -5.17 1.46 2.89
N THR A 43 -3.92 1.18 2.57
CA THR A 43 -2.85 1.04 3.58
C THR A 43 -1.78 2.11 3.35
N PRO A 44 -1.75 3.18 4.16
CA PRO A 44 -0.66 4.14 4.10
C PRO A 44 0.58 3.53 4.78
N CYS A 45 1.78 3.80 4.27
CA CYS A 45 3.05 3.58 4.96
C CYS A 45 3.65 4.95 5.27
N ILE A 46 3.65 5.35 6.54
CA ILE A 46 4.15 6.65 6.99
C ILE A 46 5.67 6.60 6.99
N ILE A 47 6.28 7.47 6.20
CA ILE A 47 7.74 7.60 6.04
C ILE A 47 8.25 8.87 6.73
N GLY A 48 7.45 9.94 6.71
CA GLY A 48 7.77 11.21 7.37
C GLY A 48 8.28 12.26 6.39
N ASP A 49 9.60 12.33 6.20
CA ASP A 49 10.24 13.32 5.33
C ASP A 49 9.76 13.23 3.87
N GLU A 50 9.50 14.39 3.24
CA GLU A 50 8.92 14.46 1.90
C GLU A 50 9.85 13.94 0.80
N VAL A 51 11.16 14.18 0.93
CA VAL A 51 12.16 13.71 -0.03
C VAL A 51 12.31 12.21 0.11
N LEU A 52 12.51 11.73 1.35
CA LEU A 52 12.61 10.29 1.64
C LEU A 52 11.38 9.52 1.19
N THR A 53 10.18 10.07 1.37
CA THR A 53 8.92 9.45 0.92
C THR A 53 8.90 9.28 -0.61
N GLN A 54 9.32 10.31 -1.35
CA GLN A 54 9.35 10.28 -2.82
C GLN A 54 10.42 9.31 -3.34
N GLU A 55 11.61 9.31 -2.72
CA GLU A 55 12.68 8.37 -3.05
C GLU A 55 12.26 6.93 -2.78
N PHE A 56 11.60 6.66 -1.64
CA PHE A 56 11.08 5.34 -1.31
C PHE A 56 10.05 4.86 -2.33
N SER A 57 9.10 5.72 -2.72
CA SER A 57 8.12 5.44 -3.78
C SER A 57 8.78 5.14 -5.12
N LYS A 58 9.80 5.93 -5.50
CA LYS A 58 10.57 5.71 -6.74
C LYS A 58 11.32 4.38 -6.71
N ARG A 59 12.00 4.07 -5.60
CA ARG A 59 12.78 2.84 -5.45
C ARG A 59 11.90 1.58 -5.44
N LEU A 60 10.72 1.65 -4.82
CA LEU A 60 9.71 0.59 -4.94
C LEU A 60 9.29 0.37 -6.39
N ASN A 61 9.07 1.45 -7.15
CA ASN A 61 8.69 1.35 -8.55
C ASN A 61 9.80 0.73 -9.41
N GLU A 62 11.07 1.03 -9.14
CA GLU A 62 12.23 0.38 -9.78
C GLU A 62 12.32 -1.12 -9.46
N GLU A 63 11.83 -1.55 -8.30
CA GLU A 63 11.71 -2.96 -7.92
C GLU A 63 10.43 -3.64 -8.45
N GLY A 64 9.59 -2.92 -9.20
CA GLY A 64 8.36 -3.43 -9.80
C GLY A 64 7.09 -3.19 -8.99
N VAL A 65 7.14 -2.42 -7.90
CA VAL A 65 5.99 -2.09 -7.06
C VAL A 65 5.59 -0.63 -7.23
N TYR A 66 4.51 -0.39 -7.95
CA TYR A 66 3.96 0.96 -8.09
C TYR A 66 3.09 1.35 -6.90
N ALA A 67 3.63 2.17 -5.99
CA ALA A 67 2.91 2.77 -4.90
C ALA A 67 3.25 4.26 -4.79
N LYS A 68 2.23 5.13 -4.77
CA LYS A 68 2.42 6.58 -4.92
C LYS A 68 2.75 7.26 -3.58
N SER A 69 3.79 8.08 -3.57
CA SER A 69 4.08 9.01 -2.46
C SER A 69 3.04 10.14 -2.38
N ILE A 70 2.57 10.41 -1.18
CA ILE A 70 1.72 11.54 -0.82
C ILE A 70 2.51 12.41 0.16
N VAL A 71 2.77 13.65 -0.23
CA VAL A 71 3.58 14.62 0.52
C VAL A 71 2.86 15.98 0.56
N PHE A 72 3.46 16.98 1.21
CA PHE A 72 2.93 18.35 1.20
C PHE A 72 2.71 18.85 -0.25
N PRO A 73 1.59 19.56 -0.55
CA PRO A 73 0.57 20.10 0.36
C PRO A 73 -0.58 19.14 0.69
N THR A 74 -0.59 17.91 0.17
CA THR A 74 -1.69 16.96 0.36
C THR A 74 -1.75 16.39 1.79
N VAL A 75 -0.60 16.33 2.46
CA VAL A 75 -0.48 15.97 3.88
C VAL A 75 0.35 17.02 4.62
N ALA A 76 0.24 17.06 5.95
CA ALA A 76 1.06 17.94 6.78
C ALA A 76 2.56 17.65 6.58
N LYS A 77 3.39 18.67 6.74
CA LYS A 77 4.85 18.54 6.61
C LYS A 77 5.40 17.50 7.57
N GLY A 78 6.41 16.74 7.13
CA GLY A 78 7.00 15.66 7.93
C GLY A 78 6.07 14.46 8.18
N THR A 79 4.95 14.36 7.47
CA THR A 79 4.02 13.22 7.53
C THR A 79 3.80 12.56 6.17
N GLY A 80 4.81 12.65 5.30
CA GLY A 80 4.88 11.99 4.01
C GLY A 80 4.64 10.50 4.14
N ARG A 81 3.89 9.93 3.19
CA ARG A 81 3.49 8.52 3.23
C ARG A 81 3.34 7.95 1.83
N VAL A 82 3.63 6.66 1.67
CA VAL A 82 3.33 5.92 0.44
C VAL A 82 1.98 5.22 0.58
N ARG A 83 1.06 5.46 -0.36
CA ARG A 83 -0.32 4.95 -0.26
C ARG A 83 -0.52 3.70 -1.10
N ASN A 84 -0.80 2.58 -0.45
CA ASN A 84 -1.14 1.32 -1.09
C ASN A 84 -2.66 1.16 -1.23
N MET A 85 -3.09 0.71 -2.41
CA MET A 85 -4.50 0.51 -2.75
C MET A 85 -4.62 -0.82 -3.51
N PRO A 86 -4.58 -1.97 -2.80
CA PRO A 86 -4.81 -3.26 -3.44
C PRO A 86 -6.21 -3.29 -4.03
N THR A 87 -6.39 -4.12 -5.06
CA THR A 87 -7.67 -4.31 -5.76
C THR A 87 -8.10 -5.77 -5.64
N ALA A 88 -9.36 -6.07 -5.94
CA ALA A 88 -9.87 -7.44 -5.99
C ALA A 88 -9.13 -8.34 -7.00
N ALA A 89 -8.50 -7.73 -8.02
CA ALA A 89 -7.76 -8.44 -9.06
C ALA A 89 -6.36 -8.90 -8.62
N HIS A 90 -5.83 -8.38 -7.51
CA HIS A 90 -4.53 -8.84 -7.00
C HIS A 90 -4.66 -10.28 -6.50
N THR A 91 -3.63 -11.09 -6.78
CA THR A 91 -3.49 -12.43 -6.19
C THR A 91 -2.61 -12.37 -4.96
N LYS A 92 -2.66 -13.42 -4.14
CA LYS A 92 -1.83 -13.53 -2.95
C LYS A 92 -0.34 -13.48 -3.29
N GLU A 93 0.07 -14.09 -4.39
CA GLU A 93 1.46 -14.11 -4.86
C GLU A 93 1.96 -12.71 -5.24
N MET A 94 1.12 -11.89 -5.87
CA MET A 94 1.44 -10.49 -6.17
C MET A 94 1.62 -9.67 -4.89
N LEU A 95 0.79 -9.92 -3.87
CA LEU A 95 0.91 -9.26 -2.56
C LEU A 95 2.17 -9.74 -1.81
N ASP A 96 2.49 -11.03 -1.87
CA ASP A 96 3.71 -11.61 -1.30
C ASP A 96 4.97 -11.01 -1.94
N GLU A 97 4.97 -10.84 -3.26
CA GLU A 97 6.03 -10.12 -3.96
C GLU A 97 6.12 -8.66 -3.51
N ALA A 98 4.99 -7.94 -3.46
CA ALA A 98 4.98 -6.55 -3.00
C ALA A 98 5.55 -6.42 -1.58
N ILE A 99 5.13 -7.25 -0.63
CA ILE A 99 5.62 -7.25 0.75
C ILE A 99 7.14 -7.51 0.78
N ARG A 100 7.65 -8.49 0.02
CA ARG A 100 9.11 -8.76 -0.06
C ARG A 100 9.90 -7.58 -0.63
N LYS A 101 9.36 -6.88 -1.64
CA LYS A 101 9.99 -5.68 -2.20
C LYS A 101 9.97 -4.53 -1.20
N TYR A 102 8.87 -4.38 -0.46
CA TYR A 102 8.77 -3.44 0.66
C TYR A 102 9.83 -3.70 1.73
N GLU A 103 10.02 -4.94 2.14
CA GLU A 103 11.07 -5.31 3.09
C GLU A 103 12.46 -4.94 2.58
N LYS A 104 12.77 -5.32 1.32
CA LYS A 104 14.06 -5.04 0.69
C LYS A 104 14.37 -3.54 0.68
N VAL A 105 13.45 -2.74 0.13
CA VAL A 105 13.65 -1.30 -0.02
C VAL A 105 13.61 -0.60 1.34
N GLY A 106 12.75 -1.04 2.25
CA GLY A 106 12.65 -0.50 3.60
C GLY A 106 13.96 -0.64 4.38
N LYS A 107 14.59 -1.81 4.31
CA LYS A 107 15.90 -2.07 4.92
C LYS A 107 17.04 -1.32 4.22
N GLU A 108 17.03 -1.28 2.89
CA GLU A 108 18.03 -0.55 2.08
C GLU A 108 18.08 0.94 2.44
N MET A 109 16.91 1.53 2.70
CA MET A 109 16.76 2.95 3.00
C MET A 109 16.72 3.27 4.52
N GLY A 110 16.85 2.27 5.38
CA GLY A 110 16.84 2.43 6.84
C GLY A 110 15.51 2.91 7.42
N ILE A 111 14.39 2.57 6.77
CA ILE A 111 13.03 2.93 7.20
C ILE A 111 12.50 1.94 8.25
N ILE A 112 12.90 0.67 8.12
CA ILE A 112 12.61 -0.44 9.05
C ILE A 112 13.89 -1.17 9.44
#